data_AF-A0A023DHU0-F1
#
_entry.id   AF-A0A023DHU0-F1
#
_cell.length_a   1.000
_cell.length_b   1.000
_cell.length_c   1.000
_cell.angle_alpha   90.00
_cell.angle_beta   90.00
_cell.angle_gamma   90.00
#
_symmetry.space_group_name_H-M   'P 1'
#
loop_
_entity.id
_entity.type
_entity.pdbx_description
1 polymer ?
#
loop_
_entity_poly.entity_id
_entity_poly.type
_entity_poly.pdbx_seq_one_letter_code
_entity_poly.pdbx_strand_id
1 'polypeptide(L)'
;MYENGKIELSMGIHHGKREKPIVVYASHLPKGTIKEIECCFDHSLYLAVTYEDGQKAKAYEPGKAVGVDLGEVHTIGAFCENGQAILITGRKVRSLHRLRNKKLAEIQRRQSKCQKGSRQWKKYEQAKKYVLSKSERQLRDAMHKTTKQFVDWCLRQSASDVYIGNVEGVQRNTRKKKQASRKQAQKLSNWSFGKVKKYLAYKLDQHGIRLHEIEESYTSQTCPVCQKRKKVSSRLFVCRCGYEEHRDVHGARNILSKALHGTFVHWDVQTKLTYLRIA
;
A
#
# COMPACT_ATOMS: atom_id res chain seq x y z
N MET A 1 -0.69 -32.51 17.06
CA MET A 1 -1.26 -32.10 15.75
C MET A 1 -2.78 -32.18 15.85
N TYR A 2 -3.55 -31.52 14.98
CA TYR A 2 -5.01 -31.67 14.95
C TYR A 2 -5.37 -32.96 14.20
N GLU A 3 -5.54 -34.07 14.93
CA GLU A 3 -5.98 -35.33 14.34
C GLU A 3 -7.32 -35.14 13.62
N ASN A 4 -7.42 -35.67 12.40
CA ASN A 4 -8.56 -35.51 11.49
C ASN A 4 -8.96 -34.04 11.19
N GLY A 5 -8.06 -33.07 11.41
CA GLY A 5 -8.30 -31.65 11.16
C GLY A 5 -9.35 -31.00 12.06
N LYS A 6 -9.72 -31.66 13.18
CA LYS A 6 -10.67 -31.14 14.17
C LYS A 6 -10.01 -30.06 15.03
N ILE A 7 -10.61 -28.89 15.10
CA ILE A 7 -10.18 -27.77 15.95
C ILE A 7 -11.30 -27.46 16.94
N GLU A 8 -10.95 -27.30 18.21
CA GLU A 8 -11.87 -26.83 19.25
C GLU A 8 -11.47 -25.42 19.69
N LEU A 9 -12.39 -24.47 19.56
CA LEU A 9 -12.16 -23.07 19.89
C LEU A 9 -12.90 -22.72 21.19
N SER A 10 -12.14 -22.28 22.19
CA SER A 10 -12.66 -21.95 23.52
C SER A 10 -13.61 -20.75 23.46
N MET A 11 -14.82 -20.93 24.00
CA MET A 11 -15.77 -19.84 24.25
C MET A 11 -15.55 -19.15 25.62
N GLY A 12 -14.50 -19.52 26.35
CA GLY A 12 -14.17 -18.92 27.64
C GLY A 12 -15.10 -19.34 28.78
N ILE A 13 -15.32 -18.42 29.73
CA ILE A 13 -16.19 -18.61 30.89
C ILE A 13 -17.21 -17.47 30.90
N HIS A 14 -18.49 -17.80 30.79
CA HIS A 14 -19.61 -16.85 30.88
C HIS A 14 -20.40 -17.12 32.16
N HIS A 15 -20.73 -16.08 32.92
CA HIS A 15 -21.47 -16.18 34.19
C HIS A 15 -20.93 -17.27 35.16
N GLY A 16 -19.60 -17.43 35.22
CA GLY A 16 -18.93 -18.43 36.06
C GLY A 16 -18.91 -19.87 35.52
N LYS A 17 -19.55 -20.15 34.37
CA LYS A 17 -19.57 -21.47 33.73
C LYS A 17 -18.68 -21.48 32.49
N ARG A 18 -17.89 -22.54 32.30
CA ARG A 18 -17.15 -22.75 31.05
C ARG A 18 -18.12 -23.11 29.93
N GLU A 19 -18.09 -22.34 28.85
CA GLU A 19 -18.97 -22.57 27.70
C GLU A 19 -18.49 -23.73 26.83
N LYS A 20 -19.41 -24.36 26.10
CA LYS A 20 -19.05 -25.42 25.15
C LYS A 20 -18.18 -24.84 24.02
N PRO A 21 -17.05 -25.50 23.65
CA PRO A 21 -16.19 -25.00 22.60
C PRO A 21 -16.89 -25.06 21.23
N ILE A 22 -16.55 -24.13 20.34
CA ILE A 22 -16.96 -24.22 18.93
C ILE A 22 -16.04 -25.23 18.26
N VAL A 23 -16.60 -26.35 17.80
CA VAL A 23 -15.89 -27.37 17.03
C VAL A 23 -15.98 -27.04 15.54
N VAL A 24 -14.84 -26.99 14.86
CA VAL A 24 -14.74 -26.80 13.40
C VAL A 24 -13.77 -27.82 12.81
N TYR A 25 -13.92 -28.12 11.52
CA TYR A 25 -13.04 -29.04 10.80
C TYR A 25 -12.34 -28.28 9.67
N ALA A 26 -11.01 -28.37 9.60
CA ALA A 26 -10.19 -27.69 8.61
C ALA A 26 -9.19 -28.67 7.97
N SER A 27 -9.46 -29.07 6.73
CA SER A 27 -8.64 -30.03 5.96
C SER A 27 -7.34 -29.43 5.39
N HIS A 28 -7.20 -28.10 5.39
CA HIS A 28 -6.12 -27.38 4.73
C HIS A 28 -5.47 -26.35 5.67
N LEU A 29 -5.05 -26.79 6.85
CA LEU A 29 -4.23 -25.98 7.75
C LEU A 29 -2.83 -25.75 7.15
N PRO A 30 -2.20 -24.58 7.40
CA PRO A 30 -0.88 -24.28 6.88
C PRO A 30 0.19 -25.18 7.51
N LYS A 31 1.24 -25.49 6.73
CA LYS A 31 2.43 -26.18 7.26
C LYS A 31 3.25 -25.19 8.09
N GLY A 32 3.48 -25.52 9.36
CA GLY A 32 4.22 -24.67 10.29
C GLY A 32 3.74 -24.80 11.73
N THR A 33 4.32 -24.01 12.63
CA THR A 33 3.92 -23.94 14.05
C THR A 33 2.76 -22.96 14.18
N ILE A 34 1.53 -23.46 14.21
CA ILE A 34 0.33 -22.66 14.49
C ILE A 34 0.44 -22.07 15.91
N LYS A 35 0.21 -20.76 16.03
CA LYS A 35 0.19 -20.00 17.29
C LYS A 35 -1.22 -19.70 17.76
N GLU A 36 -2.12 -19.42 16.82
CA GLU A 36 -3.45 -18.89 17.08
C GLU A 36 -4.41 -19.27 15.96
N ILE A 37 -5.65 -19.58 16.33
CA ILE A 37 -6.77 -19.77 15.40
C ILE A 37 -7.97 -18.97 15.93
N GLU A 38 -8.37 -17.92 15.21
CA GLU A 38 -9.59 -17.16 15.52
C GLU A 38 -10.77 -17.63 14.65
N CYS A 39 -11.98 -17.65 15.22
CA CYS A 39 -13.22 -17.78 14.45
C CYS A 39 -13.76 -16.39 14.11
N CYS A 40 -13.73 -16.01 12.83
CA CYS A 40 -14.06 -14.66 12.37
C CYS A 40 -15.35 -14.65 11.53
N PHE A 41 -16.04 -13.50 11.51
CA PHE A 41 -17.21 -13.29 10.66
C PHE A 41 -17.13 -11.97 9.87
N ASP A 42 -17.11 -12.06 8.53
CA ASP A 42 -17.12 -10.93 7.60
C ASP A 42 -18.06 -11.22 6.41
N HIS A 43 -19.37 -11.26 6.72
CA HIS A 43 -20.46 -11.74 5.85
C HIS A 43 -20.45 -13.25 5.52
N SER A 44 -19.34 -13.94 5.77
CA SER A 44 -19.24 -15.39 5.94
C SER A 44 -18.42 -15.70 7.18
N LEU A 45 -18.57 -16.90 7.73
CA LEU A 45 -17.65 -17.43 8.74
C LEU A 45 -16.32 -17.81 8.05
N TYR A 46 -15.19 -17.60 8.73
CA TYR A 46 -13.87 -18.08 8.30
C TYR A 46 -12.95 -18.22 9.52
N LEU A 47 -11.90 -19.03 9.38
CA LEU A 47 -10.83 -19.11 10.37
C LEU A 47 -9.68 -18.19 9.95
N ALA A 48 -9.18 -17.37 10.87
CA ALA A 48 -7.88 -16.74 10.74
C ALA A 48 -6.85 -17.60 11.48
N VAL A 49 -5.74 -17.95 10.82
CA VAL A 49 -4.70 -18.82 11.39
C VAL A 49 -3.37 -18.07 11.37
N THR A 50 -2.81 -17.81 12.55
CA THR A 50 -1.47 -17.24 12.72
C THR A 50 -0.50 -18.40 12.96
N TYR A 51 0.58 -18.47 12.19
CA TYR A 51 1.56 -19.55 12.25
C TYR A 51 2.98 -19.06 11.89
N GLU A 52 3.99 -19.74 12.42
CA GLU A 52 5.36 -19.66 11.93
C GLU A 52 5.55 -20.69 10.80
N ASP A 53 5.93 -20.24 9.61
CA ASP A 53 6.18 -21.09 8.45
C ASP A 53 7.60 -21.69 8.41
N GLY A 54 8.44 -21.33 9.39
CA GLY A 54 9.85 -21.73 9.47
C GLY A 54 10.78 -20.98 8.50
N GLN A 55 10.28 -20.06 7.68
CA GLN A 55 11.09 -19.31 6.73
C GLN A 55 11.86 -18.20 7.47
N LYS A 56 13.17 -18.13 7.23
CA LYS A 56 14.00 -17.00 7.66
C LYS A 56 14.14 -15.99 6.52
N ALA A 57 14.19 -14.71 6.86
CA ALA A 57 14.63 -13.67 5.93
C ALA A 57 16.00 -14.03 5.34
N LYS A 58 16.24 -13.67 4.06
CA LYS A 58 17.59 -13.80 3.50
C LYS A 58 18.55 -12.86 4.22
N ALA A 59 19.83 -13.24 4.25
CA ALA A 59 20.89 -12.33 4.66
C ALA A 59 20.94 -11.10 3.73
N TYR A 60 21.42 -9.98 4.27
CA TYR A 60 21.74 -8.80 3.46
C TYR A 60 23.02 -9.06 2.67
N GLU A 61 22.95 -8.92 1.35
CA GLU A 61 24.10 -8.93 0.43
C GLU A 61 24.22 -7.54 -0.21
N PRO A 62 25.42 -6.94 -0.29
CA PRO A 62 25.60 -5.65 -0.96
C PRO A 62 25.17 -5.70 -2.43
N GLY A 63 24.37 -4.72 -2.84
CA GLY A 63 23.82 -4.63 -4.18
C GLY A 63 23.45 -3.20 -4.53
N LYS A 64 22.40 -3.04 -5.33
CA LYS A 64 22.01 -1.74 -5.89
C LYS A 64 21.05 -0.96 -5.00
N ALA A 65 21.15 0.36 -5.05
CA ALA A 65 20.24 1.28 -4.40
C ALA A 65 19.07 1.66 -5.33
N VAL A 66 17.86 1.78 -4.74
CA VAL A 66 16.61 2.12 -5.43
C VAL A 66 15.87 3.23 -4.70
N GLY A 67 15.53 4.32 -5.41
CA GLY A 67 14.65 5.37 -4.88
C GLY A 67 13.20 5.15 -5.29
N VAL A 68 12.27 5.56 -4.44
CA VAL A 68 10.83 5.30 -4.60
C VAL A 68 9.97 6.52 -4.25
N ASP A 69 9.24 7.01 -5.25
CA ASP A 69 8.14 7.97 -5.14
C ASP A 69 6.80 7.20 -5.07
N LEU A 70 5.99 7.45 -4.03
CA LEU A 70 4.70 6.79 -3.83
C LEU A 70 3.57 7.80 -4.10
N GLY A 71 2.59 7.44 -4.94
CA GLY A 71 1.60 8.41 -5.44
C GLY A 71 0.14 7.92 -5.54
N GLU A 72 -0.75 8.80 -6.01
CA GLU A 72 -2.17 8.49 -6.25
C GLU A 72 -2.41 7.88 -7.66
N VAL A 73 -1.61 8.25 -8.65
CA VAL A 73 -1.83 7.89 -10.07
C VAL A 73 -0.95 6.72 -10.50
N HIS A 74 0.33 6.76 -10.13
CA HIS A 74 1.20 5.59 -10.01
C HIS A 74 1.36 5.34 -8.52
N THR A 75 1.09 4.12 -8.07
CA THR A 75 1.15 3.79 -6.64
C THR A 75 2.60 3.62 -6.19
N ILE A 76 3.45 3.15 -7.10
CA ILE A 76 4.91 3.11 -6.96
C ILE A 76 5.49 3.66 -8.27
N GLY A 77 6.31 4.70 -8.17
CA GLY A 77 7.31 5.06 -9.17
C GLY A 77 8.68 4.85 -8.55
N ALA A 78 9.59 4.19 -9.26
CA ALA A 78 10.92 3.89 -8.75
C ALA A 78 12.01 4.00 -9.81
N PHE A 79 13.22 4.28 -9.35
CA PHE A 79 14.44 4.39 -10.15
C PHE A 79 15.59 3.67 -9.42
N CYS A 80 16.32 2.82 -10.14
CA CYS A 80 17.52 2.13 -9.67
C CYS A 80 18.76 2.82 -10.25
N GLU A 81 19.86 2.84 -9.52
CA GLU A 81 21.15 3.41 -9.95
C GLU A 81 21.60 2.97 -11.36
N ASN A 82 21.24 1.74 -11.78
CA ASN A 82 21.58 1.16 -13.09
C ASN A 82 20.73 1.73 -14.27
N GLY A 83 20.01 2.82 -14.06
CA GLY A 83 19.16 3.46 -15.07
C GLY A 83 17.78 2.83 -15.24
N GLN A 84 17.50 1.69 -14.63
CA GLN A 84 16.20 1.02 -14.76
C GLN A 84 15.15 1.74 -13.90
N ALA A 85 13.99 1.98 -14.49
CA ALA A 85 12.86 2.64 -13.83
C ALA A 85 11.58 1.82 -13.96
N ILE A 86 10.68 1.96 -13.01
CA ILE A 86 9.38 1.29 -13.02
C ILE A 86 8.25 2.21 -12.55
N LEU A 87 7.10 2.15 -13.22
CA LEU A 87 5.85 2.79 -12.82
C LEU A 87 4.75 1.74 -12.68
N ILE A 88 4.21 1.56 -11.48
CA ILE A 88 3.10 0.62 -11.22
C ILE A 88 1.80 1.41 -11.05
N THR A 89 0.82 1.14 -11.90
CA THR A 89 -0.37 1.99 -12.05
C THR A 89 -1.37 1.91 -10.89
N GLY A 90 -1.70 3.05 -10.29
CA GLY A 90 -2.74 3.15 -9.26
C GLY A 90 -4.18 3.14 -9.81
N ARG A 91 -4.37 3.02 -11.13
CA ARG A 91 -5.68 3.09 -11.80
C ARG A 91 -6.71 2.08 -11.24
N LYS A 92 -6.29 0.85 -10.91
CA LYS A 92 -7.16 -0.19 -10.31
C LYS A 92 -7.67 0.27 -8.94
N VAL A 93 -6.76 0.64 -8.04
CA VAL A 93 -7.02 1.17 -6.68
C VAL A 93 -7.95 2.39 -6.75
N ARG A 94 -7.65 3.37 -7.61
CA ARG A 94 -8.50 4.55 -7.84
C ARG A 94 -9.90 4.20 -8.34
N SER A 95 -10.05 3.18 -9.20
CA SER A 95 -11.37 2.73 -9.68
C SER A 95 -12.18 2.05 -8.57
N LEU A 96 -11.54 1.25 -7.71
CA LEU A 96 -12.16 0.63 -6.54
C LEU A 96 -12.68 1.70 -5.55
N HIS A 97 -11.85 2.70 -5.20
CA HIS A 97 -12.30 3.82 -4.36
C HIS A 97 -13.47 4.59 -5.00
N ARG A 98 -13.44 4.83 -6.33
CA ARG A 98 -14.54 5.48 -7.06
C ARG A 98 -15.85 4.67 -6.96
N LEU A 99 -15.78 3.35 -7.12
CA LEU A 99 -16.94 2.47 -7.01
C LEU A 99 -17.50 2.43 -5.58
N ARG A 100 -16.62 2.27 -4.57
CA ARG A 100 -16.96 2.37 -3.15
C ARG A 100 -17.68 3.67 -2.85
N ASN A 101 -17.08 4.81 -3.17
CA ASN A 101 -17.62 6.11 -2.83
C ASN A 101 -18.99 6.36 -3.50
N LYS A 102 -19.18 5.92 -4.76
CA LYS A 102 -20.49 5.97 -5.45
C LYS A 102 -21.54 5.14 -4.72
N LYS A 103 -21.23 3.89 -4.35
CA LYS A 103 -22.18 2.98 -3.70
C LYS A 103 -22.48 3.36 -2.24
N LEU A 104 -21.51 3.89 -1.50
CA LEU A 104 -21.76 4.44 -0.16
C LEU A 104 -22.71 5.64 -0.21
N ALA A 105 -22.49 6.59 -1.14
CA ALA A 105 -23.38 7.75 -1.29
C ALA A 105 -24.82 7.34 -1.67
N GLU A 106 -24.98 6.34 -2.54
CA GLU A 106 -26.30 5.77 -2.90
C GLU A 106 -27.01 5.16 -1.68
N ILE A 107 -26.30 4.38 -0.87
CA ILE A 107 -26.86 3.74 0.33
C ILE A 107 -27.17 4.80 1.41
N GLN A 108 -26.26 5.74 1.66
CA GLN A 108 -26.42 6.79 2.66
C GLN A 108 -27.61 7.71 2.34
N ARG A 109 -27.81 8.09 1.07
CA ARG A 109 -28.98 8.91 0.64
C ARG A 109 -30.33 8.18 0.81
N ARG A 110 -30.33 6.85 0.82
CA ARG A 110 -31.52 6.05 1.16
C ARG A 110 -31.66 5.88 2.68
N GLN A 111 -30.57 5.57 3.37
CA GLN A 111 -30.54 5.38 4.83
C GLN A 111 -30.96 6.64 5.61
N SER A 112 -30.62 7.84 5.11
CA SER A 112 -31.01 9.12 5.71
C SER A 112 -32.51 9.43 5.61
N LYS A 113 -33.28 8.67 4.82
CA LYS A 113 -34.75 8.75 4.75
C LYS A 113 -35.46 7.75 5.68
N CYS A 114 -34.73 6.97 6.46
CA CYS A 114 -35.29 5.93 7.33
C CYS A 114 -35.08 6.29 8.80
N GLN A 115 -36.11 6.09 9.64
CA GLN A 115 -35.99 6.17 11.09
C GLN A 115 -34.86 5.23 11.58
N LYS A 116 -33.95 5.77 12.39
CA LYS A 116 -32.80 5.02 12.94
C LYS A 116 -33.28 3.78 13.69
N GLY A 117 -32.68 2.62 13.42
CA GLY A 117 -33.04 1.35 14.05
C GLY A 117 -34.20 0.58 13.42
N SER A 118 -35.00 1.19 12.53
CA SER A 118 -36.06 0.50 11.77
C SER A 118 -35.54 -0.66 10.91
N ARG A 119 -36.42 -1.60 10.51
CA ARG A 119 -36.07 -2.75 9.65
C ARG A 119 -35.34 -2.31 8.37
N GLN A 120 -35.83 -1.26 7.71
CA GLN A 120 -35.23 -0.73 6.48
C GLN A 120 -33.89 -0.01 6.75
N TRP A 121 -33.77 0.74 7.85
CA TRP A 121 -32.49 1.35 8.25
C TRP A 121 -31.42 0.28 8.54
N LYS A 122 -31.78 -0.80 9.22
CA LYS A 122 -30.91 -1.96 9.50
C LYS A 122 -30.47 -2.66 8.20
N LYS A 123 -31.36 -2.81 7.23
CA LYS A 123 -31.05 -3.35 5.88
C LYS A 123 -30.01 -2.50 5.14
N TYR A 124 -30.15 -1.17 5.17
CA TYR A 124 -29.14 -0.27 4.59
C TYR A 124 -27.81 -0.27 5.36
N GLU A 125 -27.84 -0.41 6.69
CA GLU A 125 -26.62 -0.53 7.50
C GLU A 125 -25.82 -1.80 7.16
N GLN A 126 -26.50 -2.93 6.98
CA GLN A 126 -25.90 -4.19 6.50
C GLN A 126 -25.30 -4.03 5.08
N ALA A 127 -26.03 -3.41 4.16
CA ALA A 127 -25.54 -3.13 2.80
C ALA A 127 -24.32 -2.20 2.79
N LYS A 128 -24.28 -1.20 3.67
CA LYS A 128 -23.13 -0.29 3.87
C LYS A 128 -21.91 -1.07 4.36
N LYS A 129 -22.07 -1.95 5.36
CA LYS A 129 -21.01 -2.85 5.85
C LYS A 129 -20.47 -3.74 4.73
N TYR A 130 -21.34 -4.37 3.94
CA TYR A 130 -20.93 -5.22 2.80
C TYR A 130 -20.11 -4.45 1.75
N VAL A 131 -20.51 -3.23 1.39
CA VAL A 131 -19.76 -2.40 0.42
C VAL A 131 -18.38 -1.99 0.95
N LEU A 132 -18.26 -1.68 2.26
CA LEU A 132 -16.97 -1.39 2.90
C LEU A 132 -16.07 -2.64 2.91
N SER A 133 -16.58 -3.72 3.47
CA SER A 133 -15.95 -5.04 3.60
C SER A 133 -15.40 -5.56 2.26
N LYS A 134 -16.27 -5.66 1.23
CA LYS A 134 -15.89 -6.09 -0.12
C LYS A 134 -14.82 -5.18 -0.74
N SER A 135 -14.95 -3.87 -0.58
CA SER A 135 -13.98 -2.93 -1.13
C SER A 135 -12.62 -2.98 -0.42
N GLU A 136 -12.57 -3.18 0.91
CA GLU A 136 -11.29 -3.31 1.60
C GLU A 136 -10.57 -4.61 1.22
N ARG A 137 -11.29 -5.73 1.02
CA ARG A 137 -10.69 -6.96 0.46
C ARG A 137 -10.11 -6.74 -0.95
N GLN A 138 -10.85 -6.07 -1.84
CA GLN A 138 -10.37 -5.76 -3.20
C GLN A 138 -9.19 -4.77 -3.21
N LEU A 139 -9.17 -3.79 -2.30
CA LEU A 139 -8.04 -2.87 -2.15
C LEU A 139 -6.81 -3.59 -1.59
N ARG A 140 -7.00 -4.47 -0.59
CA ARG A 140 -5.94 -5.30 0.00
C ARG A 140 -5.24 -6.15 -1.07
N ASP A 141 -6.00 -6.92 -1.86
CA ASP A 141 -5.49 -7.68 -3.00
C ASP A 141 -4.64 -6.82 -3.94
N ALA A 142 -5.20 -5.70 -4.42
CA ALA A 142 -4.50 -4.80 -5.34
C ALA A 142 -3.19 -4.24 -4.76
N MET A 143 -3.14 -3.93 -3.46
CA MET A 143 -1.93 -3.46 -2.78
C MET A 143 -0.90 -4.57 -2.55
N HIS A 144 -1.29 -5.80 -2.21
CA HIS A 144 -0.33 -6.91 -2.13
C HIS A 144 0.24 -7.26 -3.50
N LYS A 145 -0.56 -7.22 -4.58
CA LYS A 145 -0.07 -7.39 -5.96
C LYS A 145 0.90 -6.29 -6.38
N THR A 146 0.54 -5.02 -6.14
CA THR A 146 1.42 -3.86 -6.42
C THR A 146 2.79 -4.00 -5.75
N THR A 147 2.80 -4.34 -4.46
CA THR A 147 4.04 -4.47 -3.68
C THR A 147 4.83 -5.71 -4.04
N LYS A 148 4.18 -6.82 -4.43
CA LYS A 148 4.89 -8.01 -4.94
C LYS A 148 5.54 -7.71 -6.31
N GLN A 149 4.82 -7.10 -7.26
CA GLN A 149 5.38 -6.66 -8.55
C GLN A 149 6.62 -5.75 -8.42
N PHE A 150 6.65 -4.85 -7.42
CA PHE A 150 7.82 -4.01 -7.15
C PHE A 150 9.00 -4.81 -6.55
N VAL A 151 8.73 -5.66 -5.57
CA VAL A 151 9.76 -6.54 -4.95
C VAL A 151 10.37 -7.48 -6.00
N ASP A 152 9.55 -8.05 -6.88
CA ASP A 152 9.97 -8.88 -8.02
C ASP A 152 10.73 -8.09 -9.10
N TRP A 153 10.65 -6.76 -9.09
CA TRP A 153 11.50 -5.89 -9.91
C TRP A 153 12.82 -5.55 -9.22
N CYS A 154 12.82 -5.28 -7.90
CA CYS A 154 14.02 -5.06 -7.10
C CYS A 154 14.98 -6.25 -7.17
N LEU A 155 14.44 -7.47 -6.99
CA LEU A 155 15.19 -8.72 -7.15
C LEU A 155 15.88 -8.83 -8.51
N ARG A 156 15.18 -8.45 -9.60
CA ARG A 156 15.72 -8.43 -10.97
C ARG A 156 16.73 -7.31 -11.23
N GLN A 157 16.86 -6.32 -10.34
CA GLN A 157 17.92 -5.31 -10.40
C GLN A 157 19.14 -5.67 -9.54
N SER A 158 19.05 -6.75 -8.73
CA SER A 158 19.98 -7.03 -7.62
C SER A 158 20.02 -5.87 -6.61
N ALA A 159 18.86 -5.32 -6.26
CA ALA A 159 18.78 -4.20 -5.32
C ALA A 159 18.86 -4.69 -3.85
N SER A 160 19.75 -4.08 -3.06
CA SER A 160 19.93 -4.36 -1.62
C SER A 160 19.27 -3.32 -0.73
N ASP A 161 19.09 -2.09 -1.21
CA ASP A 161 18.62 -0.95 -0.41
C ASP A 161 17.55 -0.15 -1.17
N VAL A 162 16.41 0.06 -0.53
CA VAL A 162 15.26 0.80 -1.07
C VAL A 162 15.00 2.03 -0.21
N TYR A 163 14.91 3.21 -0.82
CA TYR A 163 14.69 4.50 -0.17
C TYR A 163 13.31 5.05 -0.55
N ILE A 164 12.38 5.14 0.41
CA ILE A 164 11.03 5.72 0.21
C ILE A 164 10.97 7.16 0.73
N GLY A 165 10.36 8.05 -0.05
CA GLY A 165 10.01 9.40 0.39
C GLY A 165 8.90 9.42 1.46
N ASN A 166 9.12 10.13 2.57
CA ASN A 166 8.17 10.20 3.68
C ASN A 166 7.09 11.28 3.49
N VAL A 167 5.96 10.90 2.89
CA VAL A 167 4.82 11.77 2.61
C VAL A 167 3.98 12.21 3.82
N GLU A 168 4.30 11.79 5.05
CA GLU A 168 3.40 11.99 6.20
C GLU A 168 3.14 13.48 6.50
N GLY A 169 4.13 14.34 6.25
CA GLY A 169 3.99 15.79 6.35
C GLY A 169 2.90 16.34 5.41
N VAL A 170 2.75 15.78 4.21
CA VAL A 170 1.76 16.21 3.21
C VAL A 170 0.34 15.98 3.73
N GLN A 171 0.05 14.79 4.26
CA GLN A 171 -1.29 14.48 4.78
C GLN A 171 -1.66 15.32 6.02
N ARG A 172 -0.70 15.51 6.94
CA ARG A 172 -0.90 16.29 8.18
C ARG A 172 -1.10 17.79 7.87
N ASN A 173 -0.26 18.38 7.02
CA ASN A 173 -0.30 19.81 6.72
C ASN A 173 -1.51 20.22 5.87
N THR A 174 -1.98 19.37 4.94
CA THR A 174 -3.18 19.67 4.15
C THR A 174 -4.47 19.67 4.99
N ARG A 175 -4.54 18.93 6.10
CA ARG A 175 -5.64 19.07 7.08
C ARG A 175 -5.56 20.38 7.86
N LYS A 176 -4.38 20.76 8.37
CA LYS A 176 -4.21 21.97 9.19
C LYS A 176 -4.57 23.27 8.44
N LYS A 177 -4.26 23.38 7.15
CA LYS A 177 -4.37 24.66 6.41
C LYS A 177 -5.78 25.09 5.97
N LYS A 178 -6.86 24.34 6.25
CA LYS A 178 -8.26 24.59 5.80
C LYS A 178 -8.51 24.74 4.28
N GLN A 179 -7.49 24.93 3.44
CA GLN A 179 -7.55 25.20 2.00
C GLN A 179 -7.85 23.97 1.11
N ALA A 180 -8.07 22.79 1.69
CA ALA A 180 -8.31 21.57 0.92
C ALA A 180 -9.78 21.44 0.51
N SER A 181 -10.07 21.44 -0.79
CA SER A 181 -11.43 21.16 -1.27
C SER A 181 -11.89 19.75 -0.85
N ARG A 182 -13.22 19.54 -0.69
CA ARG A 182 -13.81 18.23 -0.37
C ARG A 182 -13.28 17.09 -1.28
N LYS A 183 -12.98 17.41 -2.55
CA LYS A 183 -12.43 16.50 -3.56
C LYS A 183 -10.96 16.14 -3.32
N GLN A 184 -10.13 17.08 -2.84
CA GLN A 184 -8.74 16.83 -2.42
C GLN A 184 -8.70 16.07 -1.08
N ALA A 185 -9.52 16.46 -0.11
CA ALA A 185 -9.63 15.77 1.17
C ALA A 185 -10.01 14.28 0.98
N GLN A 186 -10.98 13.99 0.11
CA GLN A 186 -11.35 12.61 -0.24
C GLN A 186 -10.24 11.85 -0.99
N LYS A 187 -9.41 12.51 -1.81
CA LYS A 187 -8.25 11.86 -2.44
C LYS A 187 -7.24 11.42 -1.38
N LEU A 188 -6.84 12.35 -0.50
CA LEU A 188 -5.89 12.09 0.59
C LEU A 188 -6.41 11.01 1.56
N SER A 189 -7.70 11.03 1.91
CA SER A 189 -8.29 10.01 2.80
C SER A 189 -8.43 8.61 2.19
N ASN A 190 -8.26 8.46 0.87
CA ASN A 190 -8.22 7.16 0.20
C ASN A 190 -6.76 6.73 -0.14
N TRP A 191 -5.79 7.63 -0.01
CA TRP A 191 -4.39 7.36 -0.40
C TRP A 191 -3.69 6.46 0.61
N SER A 192 -3.57 5.18 0.23
CA SER A 192 -3.18 4.09 1.14
C SER A 192 -1.65 3.95 1.31
N PHE A 193 -0.89 5.05 1.30
CA PHE A 193 0.58 5.08 1.43
C PHE A 193 1.09 4.19 2.58
N GLY A 194 0.56 4.37 3.80
CA GLY A 194 1.01 3.60 4.97
C GLY A 194 0.78 2.09 4.86
N LYS A 195 -0.25 1.65 4.11
CA LYS A 195 -0.47 0.22 3.81
C LYS A 195 0.55 -0.29 2.80
N VAL A 196 0.86 0.48 1.74
CA VAL A 196 1.90 0.16 0.76
C VAL A 196 3.26 0.07 1.45
N LYS A 197 3.66 1.07 2.24
CA LYS A 197 4.87 1.09 3.07
C LYS A 197 4.96 -0.14 3.98
N LYS A 198 3.91 -0.46 4.76
CA LYS A 198 3.87 -1.67 5.61
C LYS A 198 4.01 -2.97 4.80
N TYR A 199 3.42 -3.04 3.61
CA TYR A 199 3.51 -4.22 2.74
C TYR A 199 4.83 -4.32 1.95
N LEU A 200 5.58 -3.22 1.81
CA LEU A 200 6.94 -3.24 1.27
C LEU A 200 7.92 -3.71 2.34
N ALA A 201 7.84 -3.16 3.56
CA ALA A 201 8.75 -3.48 4.66
C ALA A 201 8.98 -5.00 4.84
N TYR A 202 7.92 -5.77 5.13
CA TYR A 202 8.07 -7.21 5.39
C TYR A 202 8.50 -8.02 4.15
N LYS A 203 8.19 -7.56 2.93
CA LYS A 203 8.52 -8.30 1.69
C LYS A 203 9.93 -8.03 1.18
N LEU A 204 10.46 -6.84 1.46
CA LEU A 204 11.84 -6.50 1.17
C LEU A 204 12.74 -7.21 2.21
N ASP A 205 12.36 -7.15 3.48
CA ASP A 205 13.00 -7.87 4.60
C ASP A 205 13.08 -9.39 4.36
N GLN A 206 11.98 -10.05 3.95
CA GLN A 206 11.97 -11.46 3.54
C GLN A 206 13.02 -11.83 2.47
N HIS A 207 13.51 -10.85 1.71
CA HIS A 207 14.52 -11.03 0.67
C HIS A 207 15.88 -10.38 1.00
N GLY A 208 16.11 -9.94 2.24
CA GLY A 208 17.36 -9.32 2.69
C GLY A 208 17.52 -7.86 2.23
N ILE A 209 16.49 -7.29 1.59
CA ILE A 209 16.52 -5.94 1.02
C ILE A 209 16.10 -4.95 2.10
N ARG A 210 16.97 -4.00 2.42
CA ARG A 210 16.72 -2.97 3.44
C ARG A 210 15.74 -1.93 2.93
N LEU A 211 14.82 -1.50 3.79
CA LEU A 211 13.89 -0.40 3.51
C LEU A 211 14.20 0.79 4.41
N HIS A 212 14.65 1.88 3.78
CA HIS A 212 14.98 3.16 4.40
C HIS A 212 13.88 4.19 4.13
N GLU A 213 13.70 5.12 5.06
CA GLU A 213 12.84 6.29 4.88
C GLU A 213 13.68 7.55 4.79
N ILE A 214 13.38 8.43 3.83
CA ILE A 214 14.05 9.74 3.72
C ILE A 214 13.06 10.90 3.71
N GLU A 215 13.55 12.04 4.15
CA GLU A 215 12.83 13.31 4.07
C GLU A 215 12.69 13.73 2.59
N GLU A 216 11.45 13.98 2.14
CA GLU A 216 11.15 14.15 0.71
C GLU A 216 11.03 15.62 0.23
N SER A 217 11.41 16.61 1.04
CA SER A 217 11.18 18.01 0.66
C SER A 217 11.88 18.39 -0.65
N TYR A 218 11.10 19.00 -1.53
CA TYR A 218 11.48 19.50 -2.85
C TYR A 218 11.98 18.46 -3.88
N THR A 219 11.92 17.15 -3.60
CA THR A 219 12.30 16.07 -4.53
C THR A 219 11.55 16.14 -5.86
N SER A 220 10.25 16.43 -5.82
CA SER A 220 9.36 16.51 -7.00
C SER A 220 9.36 17.88 -7.71
N GLN A 221 10.27 18.78 -7.34
CA GLN A 221 10.32 20.17 -7.83
C GLN A 221 11.72 20.63 -8.24
N THR A 222 12.80 20.07 -7.70
CA THR A 222 14.17 20.55 -7.91
C THR A 222 14.82 19.85 -9.09
N CYS A 223 15.28 20.58 -10.10
CA CYS A 223 15.99 19.97 -11.22
C CYS A 223 17.41 19.52 -10.79
N PRO A 224 17.79 18.24 -10.95
CA PRO A 224 19.10 17.74 -10.53
C PRO A 224 20.28 18.28 -11.36
N VAL A 225 20.02 18.90 -12.51
CA VAL A 225 21.05 19.52 -13.36
C VAL A 225 21.36 20.96 -12.92
N CYS A 226 20.33 21.80 -12.75
CA CYS A 226 20.53 23.24 -12.52
C CYS A 226 20.03 23.76 -11.16
N GLN A 227 19.58 22.87 -10.27
CA GLN A 227 19.03 23.15 -8.92
C GLN A 227 17.82 24.11 -8.85
N LYS A 228 17.37 24.66 -9.98
CA LYS A 228 16.19 25.55 -10.04
C LYS A 228 14.92 24.75 -9.75
N ARG A 229 14.07 25.28 -8.86
CA ARG A 229 12.80 24.68 -8.45
C ARG A 229 11.67 25.08 -9.40
N LYS A 230 10.88 24.11 -9.85
CA LYS A 230 9.69 24.32 -10.70
C LYS A 230 8.53 23.47 -10.20
N LYS A 231 7.37 24.09 -9.98
CA LYS A 231 6.12 23.37 -9.70
C LYS A 231 5.52 22.87 -11.02
N VAL A 232 5.42 21.55 -11.19
CA VAL A 232 4.99 20.92 -12.45
C VAL A 232 3.57 20.35 -12.32
N SER A 233 2.71 20.64 -13.31
CA SER A 233 1.36 20.08 -13.45
C SER A 233 1.34 18.86 -14.40
N SER A 234 2.16 18.90 -15.46
CA SER A 234 2.33 17.88 -16.50
C SER A 234 2.98 16.58 -16.01
N ARG A 235 3.02 15.57 -16.90
CA ARG A 235 3.52 14.20 -16.65
C ARG A 235 5.04 13.90 -16.63
N LEU A 236 6.02 14.67 -17.13
CA LEU A 236 5.98 16.03 -17.67
C LEU A 236 7.01 16.99 -17.06
N PHE A 237 8.06 16.52 -16.38
CA PHE A 237 9.03 17.44 -15.79
C PHE A 237 9.96 17.92 -16.89
N VAL A 238 9.73 19.14 -17.38
CA VAL A 238 10.59 19.82 -18.36
C VAL A 238 11.24 21.01 -17.69
N CYS A 239 12.56 21.09 -17.65
CA CYS A 239 13.30 22.23 -17.11
C CYS A 239 13.77 23.21 -18.20
N ARG A 240 14.04 24.47 -17.81
CA ARG A 240 14.63 25.47 -18.73
C ARG A 240 16.09 25.18 -19.10
N CYS A 241 16.74 24.19 -18.46
CA CYS A 241 18.10 23.75 -18.76
C CYS A 241 18.14 22.48 -19.64
N GLY A 242 17.09 22.18 -20.41
CA GLY A 242 17.01 21.00 -21.29
C GLY A 242 16.64 19.68 -20.62
N TYR A 243 16.91 19.49 -19.32
CA TYR A 243 16.52 18.25 -18.62
C TYR A 243 15.00 18.00 -18.66
N GLU A 244 14.62 16.84 -19.19
CA GLU A 244 13.25 16.33 -19.27
C GLU A 244 13.15 14.91 -18.69
N GLU A 245 12.11 14.63 -17.90
CA GLU A 245 11.79 13.27 -17.43
C GLU A 245 10.30 13.08 -17.05
N HIS A 246 9.83 11.83 -17.05
CA HIS A 246 8.54 11.49 -16.44
C HIS A 246 8.59 11.80 -14.94
N ARG A 247 7.67 12.65 -14.46
CA ARG A 247 7.82 13.35 -13.17
C ARG A 247 7.88 12.44 -11.94
N ASP A 248 7.27 11.25 -12.01
CA ASP A 248 7.25 10.27 -10.92
C ASP A 248 8.47 9.31 -10.98
N VAL A 249 9.24 9.36 -12.06
CA VAL A 249 10.59 8.75 -12.14
C VAL A 249 11.62 9.79 -11.69
N HIS A 250 11.49 11.04 -12.12
CA HIS A 250 12.25 12.18 -11.61
C HIS A 250 12.18 12.30 -10.08
N GLY A 251 10.98 12.17 -9.48
CA GLY A 251 10.81 12.16 -8.02
C GLY A 251 11.59 11.01 -7.36
N ALA A 252 11.47 9.79 -7.88
CA ALA A 252 12.18 8.61 -7.40
C ALA A 252 13.71 8.72 -7.56
N ARG A 253 14.19 9.26 -8.68
CA ARG A 253 15.60 9.54 -8.96
C ARG A 253 16.16 10.60 -8.00
N ASN A 254 15.43 11.69 -7.75
CA ASN A 254 15.82 12.70 -6.77
C ASN A 254 15.78 12.17 -5.32
N ILE A 255 14.88 11.22 -5.00
CA ILE A 255 14.86 10.50 -3.73
C ILE A 255 16.14 9.66 -3.58
N LEU A 256 16.50 8.84 -4.57
CA LEU A 256 17.74 8.07 -4.54
C LEU A 256 18.99 8.98 -4.46
N SER A 257 19.00 10.06 -5.23
CA SER A 257 20.15 10.96 -5.33
C SER A 257 20.41 11.67 -4.00
N LYS A 258 19.35 12.15 -3.34
CA LYS A 258 19.42 12.70 -1.98
C LYS A 258 19.84 11.66 -0.93
N ALA A 259 19.46 10.38 -1.09
CA ALA A 259 19.88 9.31 -0.18
C ALA A 259 21.37 8.97 -0.30
N LEU A 260 21.91 8.94 -1.53
CA LEU A 260 23.31 8.57 -1.80
C LEU A 260 24.30 9.73 -1.66
N HIS A 261 23.88 10.96 -2.00
CA HIS A 261 24.76 12.13 -2.12
C HIS A 261 24.39 13.30 -1.20
N GLY A 262 23.32 13.20 -0.41
CA GLY A 262 22.77 14.29 0.40
C GLY A 262 22.11 15.43 -0.39
N THR A 263 22.33 15.49 -1.70
CA THR A 263 21.89 16.55 -2.62
C THR A 263 21.30 15.97 -3.92
N PHE A 264 20.73 16.80 -4.77
CA PHE A 264 20.15 16.37 -6.05
C PHE A 264 21.20 16.36 -7.16
N VAL A 265 21.98 15.29 -7.28
CA VAL A 265 22.93 15.04 -8.38
C VAL A 265 22.19 14.44 -9.58
N HIS A 266 22.51 14.90 -10.79
CA HIS A 266 22.08 14.26 -12.03
C HIS A 266 23.05 13.14 -12.40
N TRP A 267 22.53 11.93 -12.67
CA TRP A 267 23.30 10.84 -13.25
C TRP A 267 23.06 10.80 -14.76
N ASP A 268 24.15 10.82 -15.51
CA ASP A 268 24.16 10.60 -16.95
C ASP A 268 23.98 9.10 -17.28
N VAL A 269 22.78 8.60 -16.99
CA VAL A 269 22.38 7.22 -17.22
C VAL A 269 20.99 7.20 -17.85
N GLN A 270 20.90 6.63 -19.05
CA GLN A 270 19.66 6.55 -19.83
C GLN A 270 18.54 5.82 -19.07
N THR A 271 17.44 6.52 -18.81
CA THR A 271 16.28 5.97 -18.08
C THR A 271 15.56 4.90 -18.91
N LYS A 272 15.66 3.63 -18.49
CA LYS A 272 14.96 2.49 -19.11
C LYS A 272 13.67 2.18 -18.33
N LEU A 273 12.56 2.73 -18.81
CA LEU A 273 11.27 2.74 -18.09
C LEU A 273 10.36 1.55 -18.43
N THR A 274 10.04 0.74 -17.42
CA THR A 274 8.98 -0.29 -17.44
C THR A 274 7.65 0.25 -16.89
N TYR A 275 6.53 -0.01 -17.56
CA TYR A 275 5.19 0.36 -17.07
C TYR A 275 4.35 -0.89 -16.72
N LEU A 276 4.05 -1.09 -15.43
CA LEU A 276 3.24 -2.23 -14.97
C LEU A 276 1.79 -1.85 -14.62
N ARG A 277 0.92 -2.85 -14.79
CA ARG A 277 -0.49 -2.79 -14.38
C ARG A 277 -0.77 -3.86 -13.32
N ILE A 278 -1.61 -3.50 -12.36
CA ILE A 278 -2.15 -4.44 -11.36
C ILE A 278 -3.21 -5.30 -12.07
N ALA A 279 -3.06 -6.62 -12.01
CA ALA A 279 -4.05 -7.60 -12.48
C ALA A 279 -5.22 -7.73 -11.48
#